data_AF-A0A521TZ41-F1
#
_entry.id   AF-A0A521TZ41-F1
#
_cell.length_a   1.000
_cell.length_b   1.000
_cell.length_c   1.000
_cell.angle_alpha   90.00
_cell.angle_beta   90.00
_cell.angle_gamma   90.00
#
_symmetry.space_group_name_H-M   'P 1'
#
loop_
_entity.id
_entity.type
_entity.pdbx_description
1 polymer ?
#
loop_
_entity_poly.entity_id
_entity_poly.type
_entity_poly.pdbx_seq_one_letter_code
_entity_poly.pdbx_strand_id
1 'polypeptide(L)'
;IGMHEGVKHEIIEDGALGKKVKESGYKMKMTRGDHLIEAVWARDKSTLWNALKRLMIPLYLQNEKIAIGIFFAVLFLLFMPFPILAYSTLGILKTTSFLILFVAAFVASIMIYIGAIIEVKKLLQLRLIDALFAPLGSLIVVLGFLGGLLQAKNSTVSWRGRKYSMKDHVQNSISV
;
A
#
# COMPACT_ATOMS: atom_id res chain seq x y z
N ILE A 1 17.97 16.82 16.87
CA ILE A 1 17.27 16.31 15.66
C ILE A 1 15.78 16.46 15.92
N GLY A 2 15.05 17.38 15.26
CA GLY A 2 13.62 17.54 15.55
C GLY A 2 12.98 18.92 15.37
N MET A 3 13.71 19.98 14.96
CA MET A 3 13.02 21.23 14.62
C MET A 3 12.18 21.06 13.35
N HIS A 4 10.91 21.44 13.42
CA HIS A 4 9.92 21.40 12.32
C HIS A 4 10.43 22.06 11.03
N GLU A 5 11.29 23.09 11.17
CA GLU A 5 12.04 23.75 10.09
C GLU A 5 12.68 22.78 9.09
N GLY A 6 13.27 21.68 9.57
CA GLY A 6 14.01 20.75 8.73
C GLY A 6 13.19 19.64 8.09
N VAL A 7 11.88 19.54 8.37
CA VAL A 7 11.03 18.41 7.93
C VAL A 7 9.69 18.87 7.33
N LYS A 8 9.34 20.16 7.47
CA LYS A 8 8.08 20.78 6.99
C LYS A 8 7.78 20.59 5.49
N HIS A 9 8.80 20.24 4.71
CA HIS A 9 8.70 20.04 3.27
C HIS A 9 8.40 18.59 2.86
N GLU A 10 8.46 17.63 3.78
CA GLU A 10 8.17 16.23 3.48
C GLU A 10 6.72 15.83 3.81
N ILE A 11 6.13 14.98 2.95
CA ILE A 11 4.75 14.48 3.10
C ILE A 11 4.65 13.45 4.25
N ILE A 12 5.77 12.83 4.64
CA ILE A 12 5.87 11.84 5.72
C ILE A 12 6.97 12.29 6.69
N GLU A 13 6.62 13.23 7.57
CA GLU A 13 7.55 13.85 8.52
C GLU A 13 8.28 12.83 9.42
N ASP A 14 7.57 11.79 9.87
CA ASP A 14 8.13 10.73 10.72
C ASP A 14 9.24 9.92 10.02
N GLY A 15 9.08 9.67 8.72
CA GLY A 15 10.06 8.94 7.90
C GLY A 15 11.36 9.73 7.73
N ALA A 16 11.25 11.04 7.45
CA ALA A 16 12.42 11.91 7.33
C ALA A 16 13.14 12.16 8.65
N LEU A 17 12.40 12.25 9.76
CA LEU A 17 12.99 12.31 11.10
C LEU A 17 13.82 11.05 11.38
N GLY A 18 13.26 9.86 11.11
CA GLY A 18 13.98 8.59 11.24
C GLY A 18 15.25 8.53 10.39
N LYS A 19 15.19 9.03 9.15
CA LYS A 19 16.35 9.13 8.26
C LYS A 19 17.46 10.01 8.87
N LYS A 20 17.11 11.22 9.35
CA LYS A 20 18.08 12.13 9.99
C LYS A 20 18.71 11.55 11.25
N VAL A 21 17.93 10.84 12.07
CA VAL A 21 18.45 10.14 13.27
C VAL A 21 19.48 9.08 12.88
N LYS A 22 19.21 8.31 11.82
CA LYS A 22 20.13 7.29 11.30
C LYS A 22 21.40 7.89 10.70
N GLU A 23 21.28 8.95 9.89
CA GLU A 23 22.41 9.68 9.29
C GLU A 23 23.29 10.35 10.34
N SER A 24 22.71 10.76 11.48
CA SER A 24 23.46 11.35 12.61
C SER A 24 24.14 10.30 13.50
N GLY A 25 24.14 9.02 13.12
CA GLY A 25 24.86 7.95 13.81
C GLY A 25 24.20 7.39 15.08
N TYR A 26 22.95 7.76 15.37
CA TYR A 26 22.24 7.27 16.55
C TYR A 26 21.70 5.84 16.33
N LYS A 27 21.75 5.04 17.40
CA LYS A 27 21.17 3.69 17.41
C LYS A 27 19.66 3.78 17.59
N MET A 28 18.91 3.28 16.61
CA MET A 28 17.45 3.15 16.70
C MET A 28 17.09 1.71 17.11
N LYS A 29 16.09 1.56 18.00
CA LYS A 29 15.52 0.28 18.40
C LYS A 29 14.02 0.31 18.21
N MET A 30 13.47 -0.63 17.43
CA MET A 30 12.03 -0.83 17.32
C MET A 30 11.59 -1.80 18.42
N THR A 31 10.59 -1.42 19.20
CA THR A 31 10.02 -2.26 20.27
C THR A 31 8.53 -2.45 20.02
N ARG A 32 8.01 -3.63 20.39
CA ARG A 32 6.61 -3.99 20.15
C ARG A 32 5.75 -3.43 21.28
N GLY A 33 4.96 -2.40 20.98
CA GLY A 33 4.12 -1.66 21.93
C GLY A 33 2.62 -1.87 21.72
N ASP A 34 2.21 -2.95 21.04
CA ASP A 34 0.83 -3.19 20.60
C ASP A 34 -0.20 -3.15 21.74
N HIS A 35 0.23 -3.40 22.98
CA HIS A 35 -0.61 -3.40 24.18
C HIS A 35 -0.67 -2.05 24.92
N LEU A 36 0.07 -1.05 24.47
CA LEU A 36 0.18 0.27 25.12
C LEU A 36 -0.51 1.38 24.33
N ILE A 37 -0.52 1.27 22.99
CA ILE A 37 -0.99 2.34 22.10
C ILE A 37 -1.77 1.72 20.94
N GLU A 38 -3.03 2.12 20.79
CA GLU A 38 -3.84 1.82 19.61
C GLU A 38 -3.79 3.00 18.64
N ALA A 39 -3.35 2.74 17.40
CA ALA A 39 -3.34 3.72 16.33
C ALA A 39 -4.37 3.33 15.27
N VAL A 40 -5.45 4.10 15.17
CA VAL A 40 -6.46 3.90 14.12
C VAL A 40 -6.01 4.61 12.85
N TRP A 41 -5.80 3.84 11.78
CA TRP A 41 -5.29 4.38 10.52
C TRP A 41 -6.28 5.32 9.83
N ALA A 42 -7.57 4.99 9.83
CA ALA A 42 -8.63 5.81 9.27
C ALA A 42 -9.95 5.56 10.03
N ARG A 43 -10.69 6.64 10.34
CA ARG A 43 -12.01 6.54 10.99
C ARG A 43 -13.16 6.64 9.99
N ASP A 44 -12.92 7.28 8.85
CA ASP A 44 -13.93 7.55 7.80
C ASP A 44 -13.45 7.09 6.42
N LYS A 45 -14.38 6.77 5.52
CA LYS A 45 -14.09 6.36 4.13
C LYS A 45 -13.21 7.38 3.39
N SER A 46 -13.47 8.67 3.57
CA SER A 46 -12.67 9.74 2.96
C SER A 46 -11.24 9.80 3.51
N THR A 47 -11.08 9.57 4.82
CA THR A 47 -9.76 9.52 5.47
C THR A 47 -8.95 8.32 5.02
N LEU A 48 -9.59 7.15 4.87
CA LEU A 48 -8.96 5.93 4.33
C LEU A 48 -8.49 6.15 2.89
N TRP A 49 -9.35 6.71 2.05
CA TRP A 49 -9.03 6.99 0.65
C TRP A 49 -7.85 7.96 0.53
N ASN A 50 -7.84 9.03 1.33
CA ASN A 50 -6.73 9.97 1.35
C ASN A 50 -5.43 9.36 1.91
N ALA A 51 -5.53 8.45 2.88
CA ALA A 51 -4.38 7.72 3.42
C ALA A 51 -3.74 6.79 2.38
N LEU A 52 -4.56 6.04 1.61
CA LEU A 52 -4.07 5.18 0.51
C LEU A 52 -3.36 5.99 -0.57
N LYS A 53 -3.95 7.13 -0.98
CA LYS A 53 -3.30 8.03 -1.95
C LYS A 53 -1.98 8.58 -1.43
N ARG A 54 -1.88 8.87 -0.12
CA ARG A 54 -0.65 9.36 0.53
C ARG A 54 0.50 8.36 0.48
N LEU A 55 0.23 7.05 0.34
CA LEU A 55 1.29 6.06 0.15
C LEU A 55 1.84 6.11 -1.29
N MET A 56 0.96 6.25 -2.28
CA MET A 56 1.36 6.16 -3.70
C MET A 56 1.94 7.47 -4.25
N ILE A 57 1.42 8.63 -3.84
CA ILE A 57 1.85 9.94 -4.38
C ILE A 57 3.35 10.19 -4.19
N PRO A 58 3.96 10.02 -3.00
CA PRO A 58 5.40 10.22 -2.82
C PRO A 58 6.24 9.25 -3.66
N LEU A 59 5.81 7.98 -3.77
CA LEU A 59 6.50 6.98 -4.59
C LEU A 59 6.49 7.38 -6.07
N TYR A 60 5.36 7.86 -6.57
CA TYR A 60 5.24 8.36 -7.94
C TYR A 60 6.11 9.59 -8.19
N LEU A 61 6.16 10.51 -7.23
CA LEU A 61 6.99 11.71 -7.33
C LEU A 61 8.50 11.39 -7.31
N GLN A 62 8.92 10.35 -6.60
CA GLN A 62 10.31 9.89 -6.60
C GLN A 62 10.68 9.20 -7.92
N ASN A 63 9.86 8.26 -8.37
CA ASN A 63 10.08 7.57 -9.63
C ASN A 63 8.76 7.03 -10.20
N GLU A 64 8.27 7.67 -11.26
CA GLU A 64 7.05 7.29 -11.96
C GLU A 64 7.06 5.83 -12.43
N LYS A 65 8.17 5.36 -13.02
CA LYS A 65 8.27 3.99 -13.56
C LYS A 65 8.19 2.95 -12.45
N ILE A 66 8.87 3.19 -11.34
CA ILE A 66 8.83 2.28 -10.18
C ILE A 66 7.44 2.29 -9.55
N ALA A 67 6.80 3.45 -9.41
CA ALA A 67 5.45 3.55 -8.86
C ALA A 67 4.40 2.81 -9.71
N ILE A 68 4.47 2.95 -11.04
CA ILE A 68 3.62 2.19 -11.97
C ILE A 68 3.90 0.68 -11.82
N GLY A 69 5.17 0.27 -11.70
CA GLY A 69 5.56 -1.11 -11.45
C GLY A 69 4.99 -1.67 -10.14
N ILE A 70 5.07 -0.91 -9.05
CA ILE A 70 4.50 -1.27 -7.73
C ILE A 70 2.98 -1.39 -7.83
N PHE A 71 2.31 -0.48 -8.55
CA PHE A 71 0.87 -0.57 -8.77
C PHE A 71 0.48 -1.88 -9.46
N PHE A 72 1.16 -2.24 -10.54
CA PHE A 72 0.92 -3.53 -11.20
C PHE A 72 1.26 -4.71 -10.30
N ALA A 73 2.36 -4.66 -9.55
CA ALA A 73 2.70 -5.72 -8.60
C ALA A 73 1.59 -5.93 -7.56
N VAL A 74 1.07 -4.87 -6.95
CA VAL A 74 -0.04 -4.94 -5.98
C VAL A 74 -1.33 -5.45 -6.63
N LEU A 75 -1.66 -4.97 -7.84
CA LEU A 75 -2.80 -5.46 -8.61
C LEU A 75 -2.72 -6.98 -8.84
N PHE A 76 -1.59 -7.45 -9.36
CA PHE A 76 -1.40 -8.86 -9.72
C PHE A 76 -1.26 -9.77 -8.51
N LEU A 77 -0.66 -9.30 -7.43
CA LEU A 77 -0.41 -10.11 -6.24
C LEU A 77 -1.64 -10.18 -5.33
N LEU A 78 -2.37 -9.06 -5.18
CA LEU A 78 -3.42 -8.94 -4.17
C LEU A 78 -4.84 -9.11 -4.75
N PHE A 79 -5.08 -8.72 -6.01
CA PHE A 79 -6.43 -8.70 -6.59
C PHE A 79 -6.62 -9.71 -7.72
N MET A 80 -5.71 -9.79 -8.68
CA MET A 80 -5.88 -10.64 -9.89
C MET A 80 -6.14 -12.14 -9.65
N PRO A 81 -5.67 -12.79 -8.56
CA PRO A 81 -5.95 -14.20 -8.33
C PRO A 81 -7.46 -14.50 -8.25
N PHE A 82 -8.28 -13.57 -7.74
CA PHE A 82 -9.73 -13.80 -7.59
C PHE A 82 -10.49 -13.71 -8.93
N PRO A 83 -10.33 -12.66 -9.77
CA PRO A 83 -10.93 -12.64 -11.11
C PRO A 83 -10.46 -13.78 -12.00
N ILE A 84 -9.17 -14.16 -11.94
CA ILE A 84 -8.64 -15.28 -12.72
C ILE A 84 -9.28 -16.60 -12.28
N LEU A 85 -9.46 -16.80 -10.97
CA LEU A 85 -10.17 -17.96 -10.45
C LEU A 85 -11.61 -18.00 -10.98
N ALA A 86 -12.35 -16.90 -10.91
CA ALA A 86 -13.71 -16.82 -11.44
C ALA A 86 -13.76 -17.07 -12.96
N TYR A 87 -12.85 -16.47 -13.74
CA TYR A 87 -12.78 -16.67 -15.19
C TYR A 87 -12.46 -18.13 -15.55
N SER A 88 -11.52 -18.75 -14.84
CA SER A 88 -11.10 -20.12 -15.11
C SER A 88 -12.18 -21.16 -14.84
N THR A 89 -13.12 -20.90 -13.92
CA THR A 89 -14.27 -21.80 -13.69
C THR A 89 -15.19 -21.97 -14.90
N LEU A 90 -15.29 -20.97 -15.78
CA LEU A 90 -16.15 -21.02 -16.97
C LEU A 90 -15.66 -22.01 -18.04
N GLY A 91 -14.36 -22.34 -18.02
CA GLY A 91 -13.70 -23.16 -19.03
C GLY A 91 -13.05 -24.43 -18.50
N ILE A 92 -13.19 -24.75 -17.21
CA ILE A 92 -12.40 -25.80 -16.53
C ILE A 92 -12.54 -27.19 -17.17
N LEU A 93 -13.72 -27.51 -17.71
CA LEU A 93 -14.00 -28.80 -18.36
C LEU A 93 -13.69 -28.81 -19.87
N LYS A 94 -13.33 -27.66 -20.46
CA LYS A 94 -13.18 -27.52 -21.92
C LYS A 94 -11.75 -27.75 -22.39
N THR A 95 -10.75 -27.40 -21.59
CA THR A 95 -9.34 -27.46 -22.00
C THR A 95 -8.42 -27.65 -20.80
N THR A 96 -7.33 -28.40 -20.98
CA THR A 96 -6.29 -28.60 -19.99
C THR A 96 -5.65 -27.28 -19.52
N SER A 97 -5.50 -26.29 -20.40
CA SER A 97 -4.99 -24.95 -20.04
C SER A 97 -5.86 -24.23 -19.01
N PHE A 98 -7.19 -24.36 -19.11
CA PHE A 98 -8.12 -23.76 -18.14
C PHE A 98 -8.04 -24.46 -16.78
N LEU A 99 -7.78 -25.77 -16.76
CA LEU A 99 -7.57 -26.52 -15.53
C LEU A 99 -6.28 -26.07 -14.82
N ILE A 100 -5.17 -25.94 -15.55
CA ILE A 100 -3.90 -25.44 -14.98
C ILE A 100 -4.08 -24.03 -14.42
N LEU A 101 -4.74 -23.15 -15.17
CA LEU A 101 -5.03 -21.77 -14.74
C LEU A 101 -5.89 -21.75 -13.47
N PHE A 102 -6.91 -22.60 -13.39
CA PHE A 102 -7.78 -22.73 -12.22
C PHE A 102 -6.99 -23.19 -10.99
N VAL A 103 -6.19 -24.26 -11.11
CA VAL A 103 -5.40 -24.78 -9.99
C VAL A 103 -4.41 -23.72 -9.48
N ALA A 104 -3.71 -23.03 -10.38
CA ALA A 104 -2.79 -21.96 -10.01
C ALA A 104 -3.49 -20.79 -9.29
N ALA A 105 -4.62 -20.31 -9.83
CA ALA A 105 -5.39 -19.23 -9.22
C ALA A 105 -6.02 -19.63 -7.89
N PHE A 106 -6.41 -20.90 -7.74
CA PHE A 106 -6.97 -21.45 -6.51
C PHE A 106 -5.93 -21.49 -5.40
N VAL A 107 -4.73 -22.01 -5.68
CA VAL A 107 -3.60 -22.02 -4.73
C VAL A 107 -3.22 -20.60 -4.33
N ALA A 108 -3.09 -19.69 -5.29
CA ALA A 108 -2.79 -18.29 -5.02
C ALA A 108 -3.84 -17.62 -4.11
N SER A 109 -5.14 -17.86 -4.39
CA SER A 109 -6.23 -17.34 -3.58
C SER A 109 -6.21 -17.89 -2.15
N ILE A 110 -5.93 -19.18 -1.97
CA ILE A 110 -5.77 -19.80 -0.64
C ILE A 110 -4.63 -19.15 0.13
N MET A 111 -3.47 -18.92 -0.51
CA MET A 111 -2.33 -18.27 0.16
C MET A 111 -2.69 -16.87 0.65
N ILE A 112 -3.44 -16.10 -0.15
CA ILE A 112 -3.92 -14.77 0.26
C ILE A 112 -4.87 -14.87 1.46
N TYR A 113 -5.80 -15.81 1.46
CA TYR A 113 -6.70 -16.02 2.59
C TYR A 113 -5.98 -16.45 3.87
N ILE A 114 -4.95 -17.30 3.76
CA ILE A 114 -4.11 -17.67 4.92
C ILE A 114 -3.43 -16.42 5.49
N GLY A 115 -2.87 -15.57 4.62
CA GLY A 115 -2.28 -14.29 5.02
C GLY A 115 -3.29 -13.39 5.75
N ALA A 116 -4.49 -13.22 5.18
CA ALA A 116 -5.56 -12.41 5.76
C ALA A 116 -6.02 -12.95 7.13
N ILE A 117 -6.14 -14.27 7.30
CA ILE A 117 -6.52 -14.90 8.57
C ILE A 117 -5.44 -14.66 9.64
N ILE A 118 -4.16 -14.78 9.28
CA ILE A 118 -3.04 -14.51 10.19
C ILE A 118 -3.08 -13.04 10.63
N GLU A 119 -3.27 -12.11 9.69
CA GLU A 119 -3.32 -10.68 9.96
C GLU A 119 -4.49 -10.31 10.89
N VAL A 120 -5.69 -10.80 10.59
CA VAL A 120 -6.91 -10.56 11.39
C VAL A 120 -6.75 -11.12 12.81
N LYS A 121 -6.24 -12.35 12.96
CA LYS A 121 -6.17 -13.03 14.26
C LYS A 121 -5.00 -12.58 15.12
N LYS A 122 -3.81 -12.38 14.53
CA LYS A 122 -2.57 -12.08 15.28
C LYS A 122 -2.21 -10.61 15.33
N LEU A 123 -2.57 -9.83 14.31
CA LEU A 123 -2.16 -8.44 14.18
C LEU A 123 -3.25 -7.48 14.65
N LEU A 124 -4.48 -7.68 14.17
CA LEU A 124 -5.58 -6.74 14.38
C LEU A 124 -6.57 -7.17 15.48
N GLN A 125 -6.49 -8.42 15.96
CA GLN A 125 -7.45 -9.02 16.92
C GLN A 125 -8.92 -8.86 16.52
N LEU A 126 -9.19 -8.91 15.21
CA LEU A 126 -10.52 -8.77 14.63
C LEU A 126 -11.23 -10.13 14.48
N ARG A 127 -12.50 -10.10 14.06
CA ARG A 127 -13.28 -11.32 13.86
C ARG A 127 -12.86 -11.98 12.56
N LEU A 128 -12.84 -13.32 12.52
CA LEU A 128 -12.49 -14.07 11.30
C LEU A 128 -13.40 -13.77 10.09
N ILE A 129 -14.61 -13.27 10.34
CA ILE A 129 -15.55 -12.83 9.30
C ILE A 129 -14.93 -11.71 8.45
N ASP A 130 -14.10 -10.86 9.04
CA ASP A 130 -13.46 -9.74 8.36
C ASP A 130 -12.44 -10.24 7.30
N ALA A 131 -11.87 -11.43 7.48
CA ALA A 131 -10.98 -12.06 6.49
C ALA A 131 -11.71 -12.52 5.22
N LEU A 132 -13.02 -12.80 5.29
CA LEU A 132 -13.81 -13.19 4.11
C LEU A 132 -13.91 -12.05 3.09
N PHE A 133 -13.84 -10.81 3.56
CA PHE A 133 -13.86 -9.61 2.72
C PHE A 133 -12.48 -9.24 2.16
N ALA A 134 -11.48 -10.14 2.24
CA ALA A 134 -10.15 -9.92 1.66
C ALA A 134 -10.17 -9.51 0.17
N PRO A 135 -11.00 -10.10 -0.72
CA PRO A 135 -11.08 -9.66 -2.11
C PRO A 135 -11.60 -8.22 -2.27
N LEU A 136 -12.51 -7.80 -1.39
CA LEU A 136 -13.05 -6.44 -1.39
C LEU A 136 -12.00 -5.45 -0.86
N GLY A 137 -11.28 -5.83 0.20
CA GLY A 137 -10.15 -5.06 0.73
C GLY A 137 -9.06 -4.87 -0.31
N SER A 138 -8.69 -5.92 -1.05
CA SER A 138 -7.67 -5.83 -2.09
C SER A 138 -8.09 -4.92 -3.24
N LEU A 139 -9.37 -4.96 -3.63
CA LEU A 139 -9.92 -4.01 -4.61
C LEU A 139 -9.81 -2.56 -4.13
N ILE A 140 -10.15 -2.27 -2.87
CA ILE A 140 -10.07 -0.92 -2.30
C ILE A 140 -8.63 -0.40 -2.33
N VAL A 141 -7.65 -1.23 -1.99
CA VAL A 141 -6.22 -0.87 -2.03
C VAL A 141 -5.78 -0.53 -3.46
N VAL A 142 -6.10 -1.38 -4.43
CA VAL A 142 -5.78 -1.16 -5.85
C VAL A 142 -6.41 0.15 -6.35
N LEU A 143 -7.68 0.39 -6.04
CA LEU A 143 -8.38 1.61 -6.44
C LEU A 143 -7.80 2.86 -5.78
N GLY A 144 -7.41 2.77 -4.50
CA GLY A 144 -6.75 3.87 -3.78
C GLY A 144 -5.37 4.20 -4.39
N PHE A 145 -4.62 3.19 -4.79
CA PHE A 145 -3.33 3.34 -5.47
C PHE A 145 -3.51 3.97 -6.86
N LEU A 146 -4.50 3.51 -7.63
CA LEU A 146 -4.85 4.11 -8.92
C LEU A 146 -5.25 5.59 -8.76
N GLY A 147 -6.09 5.90 -7.76
CA GLY A 147 -6.46 7.27 -7.43
C GLY A 147 -5.25 8.14 -7.06
N GLY A 148 -4.26 7.56 -6.38
CA GLY A 148 -2.99 8.21 -6.05
C GLY A 148 -2.16 8.53 -7.30
N LEU A 149 -2.03 7.59 -8.23
CA LEU A 149 -1.34 7.77 -9.51
C LEU A 149 -2.00 8.86 -10.36
N LEU A 150 -3.33 8.80 -10.52
CA LEU A 150 -4.09 9.79 -11.29
C LEU A 150 -3.97 11.20 -10.69
N GLN A 151 -4.00 11.30 -9.36
CA GLN A 151 -3.82 12.58 -8.68
C GLN A 151 -2.39 13.10 -8.81
N ALA A 152 -1.37 12.23 -8.76
CA ALA A 152 0.03 12.62 -8.89
C ALA A 152 0.37 13.10 -10.31
N LYS A 153 -0.27 12.56 -11.34
CA LYS A 153 -0.11 12.97 -12.74
C LYS A 153 -0.50 14.43 -13.01
N ASN A 154 -1.39 15.01 -12.20
CA ASN A 154 -1.87 16.39 -12.39
C ASN A 154 -0.93 17.48 -11.79
N SER A 155 0.33 17.14 -11.47
CA SER A 155 1.47 18.01 -11.13
C SER A 155 1.30 19.01 -9.96
N THR A 156 0.09 19.14 -9.42
CA THR A 156 -0.24 20.06 -8.32
C THR A 156 -0.93 19.25 -7.24
N VAL A 157 -0.15 18.70 -6.32
CA VAL A 157 -0.71 18.02 -5.16
C VAL A 157 -1.09 19.10 -4.14
N SER A 158 -2.38 19.45 -4.09
CA SER A 158 -2.92 20.30 -3.02
C SER A 158 -3.20 19.45 -1.79
N TRP A 159 -2.55 19.76 -0.68
CA TRP A 159 -2.69 19.06 0.59
C TRP A 159 -2.93 20.03 1.74
N ARG A 160 -4.05 19.88 2.45
CA ARG A 160 -4.48 20.77 3.56
C ARG A 160 -4.30 22.27 3.23
N GLY A 161 -4.68 22.68 2.02
CA GLY A 161 -4.57 24.07 1.55
C GLY A 161 -3.19 24.49 1.01
N ARG A 162 -2.17 23.62 1.03
CA ARG A 162 -0.84 23.90 0.48
C ARG A 162 -0.67 23.19 -0.87
N LYS A 163 -0.22 23.90 -1.90
CA LYS A 163 0.13 23.32 -3.20
C LYS A 163 1.62 22.96 -3.17
N TYR A 164 1.94 21.68 -3.30
CA TYR A 164 3.32 21.23 -3.46
C TYR A 164 3.60 21.10 -4.97
N SER A 165 4.44 22.01 -5.50
CA SER A 165 4.98 21.96 -6.86
C SER A 165 6.41 21.46 -6.76
N MET A 166 6.65 20.20 -7.11
CA MET A 166 7.95 19.52 -6.95
C MET A 166 8.76 19.54 -8.25
N LYS A 167 8.82 20.68 -8.96
CA LYS A 167 9.78 20.83 -10.07
C LYS A 167 11.23 20.96 -9.59
N ASP A 168 11.47 21.28 -8.32
CA ASP A 168 12.80 21.71 -7.84
C ASP A 168 13.46 20.78 -6.79
N HIS A 169 12.83 19.68 -6.39
CA HIS A 169 13.41 18.77 -5.40
C HIS A 169 13.47 17.34 -5.90
N VAL A 170 14.53 17.07 -6.67
CA VAL A 170 15.07 15.73 -6.87
C VAL A 170 15.41 15.18 -5.48
N GLN A 171 14.50 14.40 -4.90
CA GLN A 171 14.84 13.56 -3.75
C GLN A 171 15.89 12.58 -4.26
N ASN A 172 17.15 12.80 -3.87
CA ASN A 172 18.23 11.87 -4.19
C ASN A 172 17.83 10.46 -3.72
N SER A 173 17.61 9.61 -4.71
CA SER A 173 17.33 8.19 -4.56
C SER A 173 18.42 7.57 -3.70
N ILE A 174 17.99 6.73 -2.78
CA ILE A 174 18.84 5.96 -1.87
C ILE A 174 19.88 5.19 -2.71
N SER A 175 21.16 5.56 -2.60
CA SER A 175 22.24 4.63 -2.93
C SER A 175 22.34 3.64 -1.78
N VAL A 176 21.98 2.39 -2.04
CA VAL A 176 22.18 1.25 -1.13
C VAL A 176 23.66 0.91 -1.06
#